data_AF-A0ABD0ZJZ0-F1
#
_entry.id   AF-A0ABD0ZJZ0-F1
#
_cell.length_a   1.000
_cell.length_b   1.000
_cell.length_c   1.000
_cell.angle_alpha   90.00
_cell.angle_beta   90.00
_cell.angle_gamma   90.00
#
_symmetry.space_group_name_H-M   'P 1'
#
loop_
_entity.id
_entity.type
_entity.pdbx_description
1 polymer ?
#
loop_
_entity_poly.entity_id
_entity_poly.type
_entity_poly.pdbx_seq_one_letter_code
_entity_poly.pdbx_strand_id
1 'polypeptide(L)'
;MSTVTASSSRHVRELLALCFTSVEVGELESLVAELIICLNSLSENVALNASNELENDVIQVLTEILESLSYPQNVIEALSFELPKVIPKFANLSSRCLQLVEEIVNRCVEACNPRDMLSILCEALDAARCSLSPSSCFTPLLHGLAKVFTSIQRRHYEQLKVAVPVVLNVLKDISLETNMQVEDLFDMALGIAVSIRDVSSKLNNTEEAKVRCLLGLYVAQITAILSVSIKDNVASCVPLVMQLEPFLTYCGLTHLGLITGSDTEKLMSTIAGDDDDFISSFPDINLGASLLLIWAKISHEVAKAAHASLRNDVDELQSNPVKRWQAYGMLKYILSSGDLLWEFRRHAIEFLLDITKGVSSSQCNDEQIDCSHYTPSIYAALQAVTLMIMYAPDADLRKKTFEALKKILSDMPAPERFDVLRALVTNSQSPSMTAILLGLVKDSMSNSRLQATDCVTVDTHAIKLVELVLRPPEGGPPLLPDQSDAVLAALNLYRFALLFESRGKERSKEGFEVLSKKNLEKAYKEWLLPLRTLVSCSIAENLKEDHGYEPALDTVCLLNPIELVLYRCIELVEEKLK
;
A
#
# COMPACT_ATOMS: atom_id res chain seq x y z
N MET A 1 20.63 -29.15 42.42
CA MET A 1 19.55 -29.48 41.45
C MET A 1 20.15 -29.40 40.06
N SER A 2 21.02 -30.36 39.70
CA SER A 2 21.95 -30.28 38.55
C SER A 2 21.92 -31.56 37.70
N THR A 3 20.82 -32.31 37.76
CA THR A 3 20.78 -33.71 37.26
C THR A 3 19.86 -33.92 36.05
N VAL A 4 19.20 -32.88 35.53
CA VAL A 4 18.29 -33.03 34.37
C VAL A 4 18.97 -32.63 33.05
N THR A 5 19.99 -31.76 33.08
CA THR A 5 20.58 -31.14 31.87
C THR A 5 21.68 -31.96 31.18
N ALA A 6 22.57 -32.61 31.96
CA ALA A 6 23.57 -33.53 31.42
C ALA A 6 22.97 -34.77 30.69
N SER A 7 21.67 -35.01 30.85
CA SER A 7 20.92 -36.11 30.24
C SER A 7 20.66 -35.89 28.75
N SER A 8 20.32 -34.66 28.31
CA SER A 8 19.80 -34.42 26.96
C SER A 8 20.90 -34.47 25.90
N SER A 9 22.06 -33.83 26.14
CA SER A 9 23.23 -33.89 25.25
C SER A 9 23.72 -35.33 25.06
N ARG A 10 23.81 -36.09 26.16
CA ARG A 10 24.19 -37.51 26.11
C ARG A 10 23.18 -38.36 25.34
N HIS A 11 21.90 -38.13 25.56
CA HIS A 11 20.84 -38.89 24.89
C HIS A 11 20.78 -38.58 23.38
N VAL A 12 20.95 -37.32 22.98
CA VAL A 12 21.08 -36.95 21.56
C VAL A 12 22.28 -37.66 20.91
N ARG A 13 23.44 -37.70 21.58
CA ARG A 13 24.61 -38.42 21.09
C ARG A 13 24.35 -39.92 20.90
N GLU A 14 23.67 -40.53 21.86
CA GLU A 14 23.30 -41.95 21.81
C GLU A 14 22.33 -42.22 20.65
N LEU A 15 21.32 -41.37 20.45
CA LEU A 15 20.38 -41.48 19.33
C LEU A 15 21.05 -41.27 17.96
N LEU A 16 21.94 -40.27 17.84
CA LEU A 16 22.72 -40.04 16.62
C LEU A 16 23.60 -41.25 16.31
N ALA A 17 24.31 -41.79 17.29
CA ALA A 17 25.13 -42.99 17.12
C ALA A 17 24.30 -44.21 16.67
N LEU A 18 23.09 -44.38 17.23
CA LEU A 18 22.17 -45.45 16.84
C LEU A 18 21.69 -45.30 15.40
N CYS A 19 21.40 -44.07 14.95
CA CYS A 19 21.05 -43.79 13.56
C CYS A 19 22.14 -44.27 12.58
N PHE A 20 23.42 -44.13 12.95
CA PHE A 20 24.54 -44.59 12.13
C PHE A 20 24.72 -46.11 12.07
N THR A 21 24.23 -46.82 13.09
CA THR A 21 24.33 -48.29 13.15
C THR A 21 23.08 -49.01 12.63
N SER A 22 21.98 -48.28 12.41
CA SER A 22 20.73 -48.87 11.91
C SER A 22 20.88 -49.34 10.46
N VAL A 23 20.40 -50.55 10.19
CA VAL A 23 20.48 -51.22 8.89
C VAL A 23 19.11 -51.23 8.18
N GLU A 24 18.02 -51.06 8.93
CA GLU A 24 16.65 -51.06 8.40
C GLU A 24 16.05 -49.64 8.35
N VAL A 25 15.45 -49.27 7.21
CA VAL A 25 14.88 -47.93 6.98
C VAL A 25 13.82 -47.56 8.03
N GLY A 26 12.95 -48.49 8.43
CA GLY A 26 11.90 -48.22 9.42
C GLY A 26 12.43 -48.02 10.85
N GLU A 27 13.55 -48.65 11.20
CA GLU A 27 14.20 -48.43 12.49
C GLU A 27 14.85 -47.03 12.52
N LEU A 28 15.50 -46.63 11.43
CA LEU A 28 16.07 -45.29 11.27
C LEU A 28 15.01 -44.19 11.39
N GLU A 29 13.86 -44.33 10.74
CA GLU A 29 12.75 -43.37 10.84
C GLU A 29 12.27 -43.19 12.29
N SER A 30 12.17 -44.29 13.05
CA SER A 30 11.76 -44.25 14.46
C SER A 30 12.79 -43.54 15.36
N LEU A 31 14.09 -43.76 15.11
CA LEU A 31 15.18 -43.12 15.84
C LEU A 31 15.24 -41.62 15.55
N VAL A 32 15.02 -41.22 14.28
CA VAL A 32 14.94 -39.82 13.89
C VAL A 32 13.74 -39.15 14.58
N ALA A 33 12.57 -39.80 14.61
CA ALA A 33 11.41 -39.25 15.31
C ALA A 33 11.68 -39.05 16.82
N GLU A 34 12.35 -40.01 17.48
CA GLU A 34 12.75 -39.88 18.89
C GLU A 34 13.74 -38.74 19.11
N LEU A 35 14.74 -38.60 18.24
CA LEU A 35 15.68 -37.47 18.24
C LEU A 35 14.94 -36.13 18.14
N ILE A 36 13.97 -36.03 17.24
CA ILE A 36 13.16 -34.83 17.05
C ILE A 36 12.31 -34.49 18.28
N ILE A 37 11.74 -35.50 18.95
CA ILE A 37 11.03 -35.31 20.23
C ILE A 37 11.99 -34.75 21.29
N CYS A 38 13.20 -35.28 21.38
CA CYS A 38 14.22 -34.79 22.31
C CYS A 38 14.61 -33.33 22.02
N LEU A 39 14.82 -32.97 20.75
CA LEU A 39 15.16 -31.60 20.36
C LEU A 39 14.02 -30.62 20.63
N ASN A 40 12.78 -31.00 20.36
CA ASN A 40 11.63 -30.14 20.71
C ASN A 40 11.51 -29.94 22.22
N SER A 41 11.66 -31.01 23.02
CA SER A 41 11.66 -30.89 24.48
C SER A 41 12.81 -30.00 24.97
N LEU A 42 14.00 -30.10 24.37
CA LEU A 42 15.11 -29.21 24.70
C LEU A 42 14.78 -27.74 24.37
N SER A 43 14.19 -27.48 23.20
CA SER A 43 13.75 -26.14 22.81
C SER A 43 12.71 -25.55 23.79
N GLU A 44 11.74 -26.34 24.24
CA GLU A 44 10.74 -25.92 25.23
C GLU A 44 11.38 -25.62 26.59
N ASN A 45 12.32 -26.46 27.02
CA ASN A 45 13.06 -26.24 28.27
C ASN A 45 13.89 -24.95 28.22
N VAL A 46 14.50 -24.65 27.07
CA VAL A 46 15.26 -23.41 26.87
C VAL A 46 14.36 -22.19 26.91
N ALA A 47 13.19 -22.25 26.28
CA ALA A 47 12.22 -21.16 26.32
C ALA A 47 11.74 -20.84 27.76
N LEU A 48 11.68 -21.85 28.64
CA LEU A 48 11.23 -21.70 30.03
C LEU A 48 12.35 -21.31 31.01
N ASN A 49 13.58 -21.78 30.79
CA ASN A 49 14.67 -21.71 31.77
C ASN A 49 16.01 -21.26 31.15
N ALA A 50 15.99 -20.18 30.37
CA ALA A 50 17.18 -19.65 29.71
C ALA A 50 18.32 -19.40 30.72
N SER A 51 19.44 -20.12 30.54
CA SER A 51 20.66 -20.00 31.35
C SER A 51 21.89 -20.33 30.50
N ASN A 52 23.05 -19.80 30.90
CA ASN A 52 24.31 -20.03 30.17
C ASN A 52 24.71 -21.52 30.13
N GLU A 53 24.35 -22.31 31.14
CA GLU A 53 24.62 -23.75 31.14
C GLU A 53 23.82 -24.45 30.03
N LEU A 54 22.54 -24.11 29.91
CA LEU A 54 21.65 -24.69 28.91
C LEU A 54 22.03 -24.24 27.49
N GLU A 55 22.50 -23.00 27.32
CA GLU A 55 23.05 -22.53 26.04
C GLU A 55 24.26 -23.38 25.61
N ASN A 56 25.21 -23.63 26.52
CA ASN A 56 26.38 -24.47 26.23
C ASN A 56 25.96 -25.91 25.88
N ASP A 57 24.94 -26.45 26.54
CA ASP A 57 24.38 -27.76 26.22
C ASP A 57 23.79 -27.79 24.80
N VAL A 58 23.06 -26.74 24.39
CA VAL A 58 22.54 -26.61 23.01
C VAL A 58 23.68 -26.51 22.00
N ILE A 59 24.71 -25.70 22.26
CA ILE A 59 25.88 -25.58 21.39
C ILE A 59 26.54 -26.95 21.20
N GLN A 60 26.68 -27.73 22.27
CA GLN A 60 27.22 -29.08 22.19
C GLN A 60 26.33 -29.99 21.32
N VAL A 61 25.02 -29.99 21.55
CA VAL A 61 24.06 -30.78 20.76
C VAL A 61 24.12 -30.43 19.27
N LEU A 62 24.13 -29.15 18.92
CA LEU A 62 24.22 -28.70 17.53
C LEU A 62 25.57 -29.09 16.89
N THR A 63 26.66 -29.01 17.65
CA THR A 63 27.99 -29.44 17.15
C THR A 63 28.00 -30.94 16.86
N GLU A 64 27.40 -31.76 17.71
CA GLU A 64 27.32 -33.21 17.51
C GLU A 64 26.45 -33.59 16.31
N ILE A 65 25.32 -32.89 16.12
CA ILE A 65 24.50 -33.04 14.91
C ILE A 65 25.32 -32.68 13.67
N LEU A 66 26.06 -31.57 13.71
CA LEU A 66 26.87 -31.13 12.59
C LEU A 66 27.97 -32.13 12.24
N GLU A 67 28.70 -32.65 13.23
CA GLU A 67 29.72 -33.69 13.03
C GLU A 67 29.13 -34.97 12.42
N SER A 68 27.92 -35.33 12.86
CA SER A 68 27.16 -36.48 12.38
C SER A 68 26.79 -36.37 10.89
N LEU A 69 26.60 -35.17 10.36
CA LEU A 69 26.27 -34.95 8.94
C LEU A 69 27.44 -35.19 7.96
N SER A 70 28.47 -35.93 8.37
CA SER A 70 29.65 -36.23 7.57
C SER A 70 29.56 -37.56 6.79
N TYR A 71 28.85 -38.58 7.30
CA TYR A 71 28.67 -39.90 6.65
C TYR A 71 27.76 -40.82 7.49
N PRO A 72 26.92 -41.74 6.95
CA PRO A 72 26.62 -42.08 5.55
C PRO A 72 25.36 -41.37 4.99
N GLN A 73 25.24 -41.34 3.66
CA GLN A 73 24.25 -40.57 2.89
C GLN A 73 22.78 -40.84 3.27
N ASN A 74 22.41 -42.09 3.52
CA ASN A 74 21.04 -42.47 3.88
C ASN A 74 20.60 -41.87 5.22
N VAL A 75 21.52 -41.77 6.18
CA VAL A 75 21.26 -41.15 7.49
C VAL A 75 21.15 -39.64 7.33
N ILE A 76 22.00 -39.04 6.50
CA ILE A 76 21.96 -37.60 6.19
C ILE A 76 20.61 -37.24 5.55
N GLU A 77 20.12 -38.03 4.58
CA GLU A 77 18.83 -37.79 3.92
C GLU A 77 17.65 -37.86 4.91
N ALA A 78 17.60 -38.88 5.77
CA ALA A 78 16.55 -39.02 6.78
C ALA A 78 16.56 -37.87 7.79
N LEU A 79 17.74 -37.50 8.28
CA LEU A 79 17.90 -36.36 9.20
C LEU A 79 17.54 -35.03 8.53
N SER A 80 17.93 -34.85 7.26
CA SER A 80 17.70 -33.61 6.52
C SER A 80 16.22 -33.35 6.22
N PHE A 81 15.36 -34.37 6.30
CA PHE A 81 13.91 -34.22 6.16
C PHE A 81 13.28 -33.52 7.39
N GLU A 82 13.82 -33.74 8.58
CA GLU A 82 13.21 -33.27 9.83
C GLU A 82 14.02 -32.16 10.54
N LEU A 83 15.35 -32.22 10.49
CA LEU A 83 16.20 -31.26 11.21
C LEU A 83 15.87 -29.80 10.86
N PRO A 84 15.71 -29.40 9.57
CA PRO A 84 15.38 -28.01 9.23
C PRO A 84 14.08 -27.50 9.86
N LYS A 85 13.15 -28.37 10.27
CA LYS A 85 11.89 -27.98 10.90
C LYS A 85 12.04 -27.66 12.39
N VAL A 86 13.13 -28.11 13.02
CA VAL A 86 13.28 -28.09 14.49
C VAL A 86 14.49 -27.28 14.95
N ILE A 87 15.64 -27.47 14.31
CA ILE A 87 16.88 -26.79 14.73
C ILE A 87 16.83 -25.25 14.65
N PRO A 88 16.05 -24.60 13.76
CA PRO A 88 16.04 -23.13 13.72
C PRO A 88 15.53 -22.48 15.00
N LYS A 89 14.77 -23.21 15.83
CA LYS A 89 14.30 -22.73 17.15
C LYS A 89 15.46 -22.35 18.08
N PHE A 90 16.65 -22.90 17.86
CA PHE A 90 17.84 -22.59 18.65
C PHE A 90 18.63 -21.37 18.12
N ALA A 91 18.30 -20.85 16.95
CA ALA A 91 19.05 -19.77 16.30
C ALA A 91 19.06 -18.47 17.10
N ASN A 92 18.01 -18.20 17.88
CA ASN A 92 17.90 -16.98 18.69
C ASN A 92 18.70 -17.01 20.00
N LEU A 93 19.33 -18.13 20.36
CA LEU A 93 19.96 -18.28 21.67
C LEU A 93 21.28 -17.53 21.78
N SER A 94 22.12 -17.63 20.74
CA SER A 94 23.35 -16.88 20.63
C SER A 94 23.86 -16.88 19.19
N SER A 95 24.78 -15.96 18.89
CA SER A 95 25.43 -15.89 17.58
C SER A 95 26.13 -17.20 17.21
N ARG A 96 26.65 -17.95 18.19
CA ARG A 96 27.25 -19.27 17.96
C ARG A 96 26.20 -20.31 17.58
N CYS A 97 25.03 -20.32 18.22
CA CYS A 97 23.93 -21.20 17.85
C CYS A 97 23.42 -20.89 16.44
N LEU A 98 23.25 -19.61 16.09
CA LEU A 98 22.87 -19.19 14.74
C LEU A 98 23.84 -19.75 13.68
N GLN A 99 25.15 -19.58 13.89
CA GLN A 99 26.18 -20.10 12.98
C GLN A 99 26.10 -21.62 12.81
N LEU A 100 25.95 -22.36 13.91
CA LEU A 100 25.85 -23.83 13.86
C LEU A 100 24.59 -24.29 13.14
N VAL A 101 23.45 -23.64 13.39
CA VAL A 101 22.20 -23.92 12.68
C VAL A 101 22.35 -23.65 11.19
N GLU A 102 22.95 -22.53 10.80
CA GLU A 102 23.24 -22.23 9.39
C GLU A 102 24.14 -23.30 8.76
N GLU A 103 25.18 -23.74 9.46
CA GLU A 103 26.11 -24.76 8.96
C GLU A 103 25.40 -26.12 8.79
N ILE A 104 24.54 -26.51 9.74
CA ILE A 104 23.73 -27.72 9.63
C ILE A 104 22.79 -27.63 8.42
N VAL A 105 22.02 -26.55 8.28
CA VAL A 105 21.11 -26.36 7.13
C VAL A 105 21.89 -26.42 5.81
N ASN A 106 23.08 -25.79 5.77
CA ASN A 106 23.95 -25.83 4.59
C ASN A 106 24.38 -27.27 4.23
N ARG A 107 24.75 -28.09 5.22
CA ARG A 107 25.09 -29.50 4.99
C ARG A 107 23.91 -30.29 4.45
N CYS A 108 22.70 -30.07 4.99
CA CYS A 108 21.47 -30.68 4.46
C CYS A 108 21.24 -30.30 2.99
N VAL A 109 21.41 -29.01 2.66
CA VAL A 109 21.24 -28.49 1.29
C VAL A 109 22.27 -29.07 0.32
N GLU A 110 23.52 -29.25 0.74
CA GLU A 110 24.59 -29.80 -0.10
C GLU A 110 24.44 -31.32 -0.33
N ALA A 111 23.93 -32.04 0.66
CA ALA A 111 23.84 -33.49 0.61
C ALA A 111 22.57 -34.04 -0.06
N CYS A 112 21.45 -33.31 -0.01
CA CYS A 112 20.15 -33.82 -0.46
C CYS A 112 19.75 -33.41 -1.88
N ASN A 113 18.71 -34.04 -2.41
CA ASN A 113 18.11 -33.63 -3.67
C ASN A 113 17.55 -32.19 -3.55
N PRO A 114 17.92 -31.25 -4.45
CA PRO A 114 17.49 -29.86 -4.35
C PRO A 114 15.97 -29.68 -4.39
N ARG A 115 15.23 -30.54 -5.10
CA ARG A 115 13.78 -30.44 -5.21
C ARG A 115 13.09 -30.83 -3.91
N ASP A 116 13.56 -31.91 -3.28
CA ASP A 116 13.02 -32.37 -2.00
C ASP A 116 13.37 -31.34 -0.92
N MET A 117 14.61 -30.83 -0.93
CA MET A 117 15.05 -29.79 0.00
C MET A 117 14.27 -28.48 -0.15
N LEU A 118 13.86 -28.09 -1.37
CA LEU A 118 12.97 -26.94 -1.56
C LEU A 118 11.64 -27.15 -0.83
N SER A 119 11.03 -28.32 -0.97
CA SER A 119 9.78 -28.66 -0.27
C SER A 119 9.95 -28.66 1.24
N ILE A 120 11.03 -29.28 1.74
CA ILE A 120 11.34 -29.38 3.17
C ILE A 120 11.54 -27.98 3.78
N LEU A 121 12.31 -27.12 3.13
CA LEU A 121 12.58 -25.77 3.63
C LEU A 121 11.34 -24.87 3.56
N CYS A 122 10.52 -24.99 2.50
CA CYS A 122 9.23 -24.29 2.46
C CYS A 122 8.30 -24.74 3.60
N GLU A 123 8.20 -26.05 3.85
CA GLU A 123 7.42 -26.58 4.97
C GLU A 123 7.97 -26.11 6.33
N ALA A 124 9.30 -26.09 6.49
CA ALA A 124 9.95 -25.59 7.70
C ALA A 124 9.67 -24.10 7.94
N LEU A 125 9.70 -23.28 6.87
CA LEU A 125 9.34 -21.86 6.95
C LEU A 125 7.87 -21.69 7.36
N ASP A 126 6.95 -22.41 6.74
CA ASP A 126 5.53 -22.34 7.10
C ASP A 126 5.27 -22.82 8.53
N ALA A 127 5.90 -23.92 8.96
CA ALA A 127 5.80 -24.41 10.34
C ALA A 127 6.33 -23.39 11.35
N ALA A 128 7.48 -22.77 11.07
CA ALA A 128 8.08 -21.74 11.93
C ALA A 128 7.20 -20.48 12.03
N ARG A 129 6.50 -20.11 10.96
CA ARG A 129 5.50 -19.03 10.95
C ARG A 129 4.27 -19.38 11.78
N CYS A 130 3.72 -20.59 11.59
CA CYS A 130 2.58 -21.06 12.38
C CYS A 130 2.88 -21.11 13.89
N SER A 131 4.14 -21.33 14.28
CA SER A 131 4.56 -21.30 15.68
C SER A 131 4.99 -19.91 16.18
N LEU A 132 4.82 -18.84 15.37
CA LEU A 132 5.20 -17.45 15.71
C LEU A 132 6.66 -17.34 16.20
N SER A 133 7.55 -18.04 15.51
CA SER A 133 8.97 -18.10 15.87
C SER A 133 9.65 -16.73 15.67
N PRO A 134 10.68 -16.40 16.48
CA PRO A 134 11.46 -15.18 16.28
C PRO A 134 12.10 -15.10 14.89
N SER A 135 12.28 -13.88 14.36
CA SER A 135 12.93 -13.58 13.07
C SER A 135 14.22 -14.34 12.79
N SER A 136 15.08 -14.50 13.81
CA SER A 136 16.35 -15.24 13.72
C SER A 136 16.20 -16.70 13.30
N CYS A 137 15.02 -17.31 13.50
CA CYS A 137 14.74 -18.69 13.09
C CYS A 137 14.57 -18.81 11.57
N PHE A 138 14.20 -17.72 10.89
CA PHE A 138 13.99 -17.74 9.44
C PHE A 138 15.30 -17.53 8.66
N THR A 139 16.29 -16.83 9.22
CA THR A 139 17.55 -16.51 8.53
C THR A 139 18.26 -17.76 7.98
N PRO A 140 18.48 -18.84 8.76
CA PRO A 140 19.13 -20.04 8.26
C PRO A 140 18.33 -20.73 7.15
N LEU A 141 16.99 -20.71 7.27
CA LEU A 141 16.09 -21.34 6.31
C LEU A 141 16.06 -20.58 4.98
N LEU A 142 16.00 -19.24 5.02
CA LEU A 142 16.04 -18.39 3.83
C LEU A 142 17.40 -18.47 3.13
N HIS A 143 18.51 -18.48 3.89
CA HIS A 143 19.84 -18.73 3.34
C HIS A 143 19.96 -20.11 2.68
N GLY A 144 19.43 -21.15 3.33
CA GLY A 144 19.35 -22.49 2.76
C GLY A 144 18.54 -22.51 1.46
N LEU A 145 17.37 -21.86 1.44
CA LEU A 145 16.49 -21.78 0.28
C LEU A 145 17.16 -21.06 -0.90
N ALA A 146 17.88 -19.97 -0.64
CA ALA A 146 18.66 -19.24 -1.63
C ALA A 146 19.71 -20.17 -2.29
N LYS A 147 20.39 -21.03 -1.53
CA LYS A 147 21.32 -22.01 -2.08
C LYS A 147 20.62 -23.10 -2.89
N VAL A 148 19.48 -23.61 -2.39
CA VAL A 148 18.67 -24.61 -3.09
C VAL A 148 18.25 -24.12 -4.47
N PHE A 149 17.75 -22.89 -4.58
CA PHE A 149 17.34 -22.28 -5.85
C PHE A 149 18.43 -22.41 -6.92
N THR A 150 19.69 -22.08 -6.59
CA THR A 150 20.82 -22.16 -7.52
C THR A 150 21.23 -23.59 -7.89
N SER A 151 20.80 -24.58 -7.10
CA SER A 151 21.13 -26.00 -7.24
C SER A 151 20.06 -26.79 -7.99
N ILE A 152 18.87 -26.21 -8.20
CA ILE A 152 17.81 -26.81 -9.01
C ILE A 152 18.30 -26.98 -10.46
N GLN A 153 17.99 -28.12 -11.06
CA GLN A 153 18.47 -28.48 -12.40
C GLN A 153 17.41 -28.36 -13.50
N ARG A 154 16.11 -28.40 -13.14
CA ARG A 154 14.98 -28.46 -14.08
C ARG A 154 13.76 -27.78 -13.50
N ARG A 155 12.85 -27.30 -14.37
CA ARG A 155 11.57 -26.68 -13.99
C ARG A 155 11.75 -25.52 -13.02
N HIS A 156 12.74 -24.67 -13.30
CA HIS A 156 13.20 -23.63 -12.38
C HIS A 156 12.06 -22.66 -12.08
N TYR A 157 11.32 -22.26 -13.12
CA TYR A 157 10.16 -21.41 -12.96
C TYR A 157 9.10 -22.04 -12.05
N GLU A 158 8.71 -23.30 -12.28
CA GLU A 158 7.67 -23.96 -11.48
C GLU A 158 8.10 -24.12 -10.02
N GLN A 159 9.37 -24.42 -9.76
CA GLN A 159 9.88 -24.51 -8.38
C GLN A 159 9.89 -23.14 -7.70
N LEU A 160 10.40 -22.11 -8.36
CA LEU A 160 10.43 -20.74 -7.82
C LEU A 160 9.02 -20.17 -7.62
N LYS A 161 8.09 -20.47 -8.53
CA LYS A 161 6.67 -20.07 -8.41
C LYS A 161 6.04 -20.60 -7.12
N VAL A 162 6.40 -21.79 -6.67
CA VAL A 162 5.90 -22.35 -5.39
C VAL A 162 6.57 -21.69 -4.19
N ALA A 163 7.90 -21.49 -4.26
CA ALA A 163 8.67 -21.04 -3.10
C ALA A 163 8.57 -19.53 -2.82
N VAL A 164 8.47 -18.69 -3.85
CA VAL A 164 8.46 -17.22 -3.70
C VAL A 164 7.32 -16.71 -2.81
N PRO A 165 6.06 -17.17 -2.95
CA PRO A 165 4.99 -16.79 -2.04
C PRO A 165 5.28 -17.11 -0.56
N VAL A 166 5.87 -18.28 -0.29
CA VAL A 166 6.28 -18.68 1.07
C VAL A 166 7.29 -17.68 1.63
N VAL A 167 8.33 -17.36 0.85
CA VAL A 167 9.35 -16.37 1.23
C VAL A 167 8.74 -14.99 1.50
N LEU A 168 7.86 -14.51 0.63
CA LEU A 168 7.23 -13.20 0.79
C LEU A 168 6.39 -13.11 2.06
N ASN A 169 5.67 -14.18 2.38
CA ASN A 169 4.89 -14.24 3.60
C ASN A 169 5.77 -14.25 4.86
N VAL A 170 6.90 -14.98 4.84
CA VAL A 170 7.91 -14.94 5.91
C VAL A 170 8.46 -13.53 6.08
N LEU A 171 8.89 -12.87 5.00
CA LEU A 171 9.45 -11.52 5.05
C LEU A 171 8.44 -10.50 5.56
N LYS A 172 7.16 -10.65 5.20
CA LYS A 172 6.08 -9.82 5.72
C LYS A 172 5.90 -10.01 7.24
N ASP A 173 5.89 -11.23 7.73
CA ASP A 173 5.76 -11.49 9.17
C ASP A 173 6.95 -10.92 9.95
N ILE A 174 8.18 -11.10 9.44
CA ILE A 174 9.39 -10.53 10.03
C ILE A 174 9.31 -8.99 10.05
N SER A 175 8.78 -8.37 9.00
CA SER A 175 8.66 -6.90 8.91
C SER A 175 7.75 -6.29 9.97
N LEU A 176 6.83 -7.07 10.53
CA LEU A 176 5.91 -6.65 11.58
C LEU A 176 6.52 -6.78 12.99
N GLU A 177 7.70 -7.38 13.14
CA GLU A 177 8.37 -7.51 14.43
C GLU A 177 8.91 -6.16 14.95
N THR A 178 8.68 -5.89 16.24
CA THR A 178 9.05 -4.62 16.88
C THR A 178 10.56 -4.39 17.01
N ASN A 179 11.36 -5.45 17.11
CA ASN A 179 12.81 -5.36 17.33
C ASN A 179 13.66 -5.61 16.07
N MET A 180 13.01 -5.91 14.95
CA MET A 180 13.72 -6.21 13.71
C MET A 180 14.37 -4.96 13.11
N GLN A 181 15.64 -5.08 12.70
CA GLN A 181 16.36 -4.07 11.94
C GLN A 181 16.02 -4.19 10.46
N VAL A 182 15.89 -3.05 9.77
CA VAL A 182 15.52 -3.03 8.34
C VAL A 182 16.64 -3.62 7.49
N GLU A 183 17.89 -3.43 7.89
CA GLU A 183 19.09 -3.96 7.26
C GLU A 183 19.09 -5.50 7.25
N ASP A 184 18.80 -6.13 8.38
CA ASP A 184 18.77 -7.60 8.47
C ASP A 184 17.65 -8.18 7.59
N LEU A 185 16.48 -7.51 7.55
CA LEU A 185 15.36 -7.90 6.69
C LEU A 185 15.73 -7.75 5.21
N PHE A 186 16.42 -6.65 4.90
CA PHE A 186 16.91 -6.35 3.56
C PHE A 186 17.91 -7.39 3.07
N ASP A 187 18.88 -7.77 3.90
CA ASP A 187 19.92 -8.73 3.54
C ASP A 187 19.31 -10.11 3.21
N MET A 188 18.32 -10.56 4.01
CA MET A 188 17.57 -11.79 3.72
C MET A 188 16.80 -11.71 2.38
N ALA A 189 16.09 -10.61 2.15
CA ALA A 189 15.34 -10.41 0.90
C ALA A 189 16.26 -10.30 -0.32
N LEU A 190 17.37 -9.58 -0.19
CA LEU A 190 18.37 -9.41 -1.24
C LEU A 190 19.04 -10.74 -1.59
N GLY A 191 19.38 -11.57 -0.59
CA GLY A 191 19.96 -12.89 -0.83
C GLY A 191 19.09 -13.78 -1.71
N ILE A 192 17.76 -13.73 -1.51
CA ILE A 192 16.80 -14.43 -2.36
C ILE A 192 16.75 -13.81 -3.78
N ALA A 193 16.69 -12.48 -3.90
CA ALA A 193 16.68 -11.81 -5.20
C ALA A 193 17.94 -12.15 -6.03
N VAL A 194 19.12 -12.12 -5.39
CA VAL A 194 20.40 -12.53 -5.99
C VAL A 194 20.33 -13.96 -6.49
N SER A 195 19.82 -14.87 -5.67
CA SER A 195 19.69 -16.29 -6.05
C SER A 195 18.76 -16.49 -7.25
N ILE A 196 17.59 -15.85 -7.27
CA ILE A 196 16.65 -15.92 -8.40
C ILE A 196 17.30 -15.37 -9.68
N ARG A 197 18.03 -14.26 -9.59
CA ARG A 197 18.78 -13.69 -10.72
C ARG A 197 19.85 -14.65 -11.21
N ASP A 198 20.59 -15.28 -10.31
CA ASP A 198 21.65 -16.23 -10.66
C ASP A 198 21.08 -17.48 -11.34
N VAL A 199 19.91 -17.97 -10.92
CA VAL A 199 19.14 -18.99 -11.64
C VAL A 199 18.77 -18.49 -13.03
N SER A 200 18.14 -17.31 -13.12
CA SER A 200 17.72 -16.72 -14.39
C SER A 200 18.88 -16.57 -15.38
N SER A 201 20.08 -16.22 -14.90
CA SER A 201 21.26 -16.00 -15.75
C SER A 201 21.77 -17.26 -16.45
N LYS A 202 21.41 -18.44 -15.93
CA LYS A 202 21.79 -19.76 -16.48
C LYS A 202 20.76 -20.32 -17.45
N LEU A 203 19.58 -19.70 -17.55
CA LEU A 203 18.49 -20.14 -18.41
C LEU A 203 18.56 -19.43 -19.76
N ASN A 204 18.00 -20.10 -20.78
CA ASN A 204 17.80 -19.53 -22.11
C ASN A 204 16.30 -19.62 -22.46
N ASN A 205 15.82 -18.74 -23.34
CA ASN A 205 14.50 -18.79 -23.98
C ASN A 205 13.34 -18.31 -23.08
N THR A 206 12.18 -18.99 -23.15
CA THR A 206 10.93 -18.58 -22.52
C THR A 206 10.90 -18.81 -21.01
N GLU A 207 11.60 -19.83 -20.50
CA GLU A 207 11.71 -20.09 -19.05
C GLU A 207 12.49 -18.97 -18.34
N GLU A 208 13.59 -18.51 -18.96
CA GLU A 208 14.37 -17.35 -18.53
C GLU A 208 13.50 -16.10 -18.40
N ALA A 209 12.66 -15.80 -19.41
CA ALA A 209 11.75 -14.67 -19.37
C ALA A 209 10.75 -14.74 -18.19
N LYS A 210 10.19 -15.93 -17.91
CA LYS A 210 9.28 -16.13 -16.78
C LYS A 210 9.96 -15.93 -15.43
N VAL A 211 11.18 -16.46 -15.26
CA VAL A 211 11.96 -16.28 -14.02
C VAL A 211 12.35 -14.82 -13.83
N ARG A 212 12.74 -14.10 -14.90
CA ARG A 212 12.97 -12.65 -14.84
C ARG A 212 11.73 -11.88 -14.43
N CYS A 213 10.57 -12.25 -14.96
CA CYS A 213 9.34 -11.56 -14.58
C CYS A 213 9.01 -11.82 -13.09
N LEU A 214 9.18 -13.06 -12.62
CA LEU A 214 8.99 -13.42 -11.21
C LEU A 214 9.93 -12.62 -10.29
N LEU A 215 11.19 -12.45 -10.70
CA LEU A 215 12.15 -11.59 -10.01
C LEU A 215 11.70 -10.13 -9.96
N GLY A 216 11.16 -9.60 -11.07
CA GLY A 216 10.60 -8.24 -11.11
C GLY A 216 9.45 -8.05 -10.12
N LEU A 217 8.52 -9.01 -10.04
CA LEU A 217 7.44 -8.99 -9.06
C LEU A 217 7.97 -9.06 -7.62
N TYR A 218 8.94 -9.96 -7.39
CA TYR A 218 9.58 -10.11 -6.09
C TYR A 218 10.25 -8.81 -5.63
N VAL A 219 11.04 -8.16 -6.50
CA VAL A 219 11.76 -6.90 -6.19
C VAL A 219 10.78 -5.78 -5.84
N ALA A 220 9.69 -5.63 -6.59
CA ALA A 220 8.67 -4.64 -6.27
C ALA A 220 7.98 -4.96 -4.93
N GLN A 221 7.58 -6.21 -4.68
CA GLN A 221 6.94 -6.59 -3.41
C GLN A 221 7.87 -6.40 -2.19
N ILE A 222 9.16 -6.78 -2.28
CA ILE A 222 10.09 -6.54 -1.17
C ILE A 222 10.32 -5.05 -0.96
N THR A 223 10.31 -4.22 -2.01
CA THR A 223 10.41 -2.76 -1.86
C THR A 223 9.25 -2.20 -1.03
N ALA A 224 8.04 -2.72 -1.21
CA ALA A 224 6.88 -2.36 -0.39
C ALA A 224 7.09 -2.78 1.07
N ILE A 225 7.45 -4.04 1.31
CA ILE A 225 7.69 -4.59 2.66
C ILE A 225 8.76 -3.77 3.40
N LEU A 226 9.89 -3.50 2.73
CA LEU A 226 10.99 -2.72 3.29
C LEU A 226 10.58 -1.28 3.59
N SER A 227 9.82 -0.63 2.71
CA SER A 227 9.43 0.76 2.94
C SER A 227 8.45 0.91 4.10
N VAL A 228 7.61 -0.11 4.33
CA VAL A 228 6.69 -0.18 5.47
C VAL A 228 7.41 -0.50 6.79
N SER A 229 8.51 -1.26 6.75
CA SER A 229 9.25 -1.62 7.97
C SER A 229 10.12 -0.50 8.53
N ILE A 230 10.32 0.60 7.79
CA ILE A 230 11.10 1.77 8.25
C ILE A 230 10.33 2.53 9.33
N LYS A 231 10.92 2.62 10.52
CA LYS A 231 10.28 3.24 11.69
C LYS A 231 10.53 4.74 11.82
N ASP A 232 11.75 5.19 11.52
CA ASP A 232 12.16 6.56 11.84
C ASP A 232 12.78 7.33 10.67
N ASN A 233 13.83 6.79 10.03
CA ASN A 233 14.64 7.55 9.08
C ASN A 233 14.72 6.87 7.71
N VAL A 234 14.05 7.45 6.71
CA VAL A 234 14.09 6.98 5.32
C VAL A 234 15.50 7.07 4.74
N ALA A 235 16.27 8.10 5.11
CA ALA A 235 17.60 8.34 4.54
C ALA A 235 18.63 7.25 4.87
N SER A 236 18.50 6.57 6.02
CA SER A 236 19.43 5.48 6.38
C SER A 236 19.29 4.26 5.48
N CYS A 237 18.12 4.08 4.85
CA CYS A 237 17.80 2.93 4.00
C CYS A 237 18.13 3.18 2.52
N VAL A 238 18.54 4.40 2.13
CA VAL A 238 18.92 4.73 0.75
C VAL A 238 19.99 3.78 0.18
N PRO A 239 21.08 3.44 0.90
CA PRO A 239 22.08 2.50 0.38
C PRO A 239 21.53 1.09 0.13
N LEU A 240 20.50 0.68 0.87
CA LEU A 240 19.85 -0.63 0.68
C LEU A 240 19.07 -0.62 -0.63
N VAL A 241 18.17 0.36 -0.82
CA VAL A 241 17.34 0.45 -2.03
C VAL A 241 18.17 0.62 -3.29
N MET A 242 19.31 1.31 -3.22
CA MET A 242 20.26 1.39 -4.35
C MET A 242 20.71 0.02 -4.86
N GLN A 243 20.77 -1.01 -4.01
CA GLN A 243 21.15 -2.37 -4.43
C GLN A 243 20.03 -3.07 -5.21
N LEU A 244 18.79 -2.57 -5.16
CA LEU A 244 17.66 -3.10 -5.93
C LEU A 244 17.63 -2.58 -7.38
N GLU A 245 18.20 -1.40 -7.64
CA GLU A 245 18.20 -0.76 -8.96
C GLU A 245 18.77 -1.63 -10.11
N PRO A 246 19.91 -2.35 -9.93
CA PRO A 246 20.41 -3.24 -10.96
C PRO A 246 19.42 -4.35 -11.34
N PHE A 247 18.55 -4.77 -10.41
CA PHE A 247 17.53 -5.77 -10.69
C PHE A 247 16.41 -5.22 -11.56
N LEU A 248 16.04 -3.94 -11.43
CA LEU A 248 15.04 -3.32 -12.31
C LEU A 248 15.49 -3.39 -13.76
N THR A 249 16.74 -2.96 -14.00
CA THR A 249 17.34 -3.01 -15.34
C THR A 249 17.41 -4.44 -15.86
N TYR A 250 17.83 -5.40 -15.02
CA TYR A 250 17.89 -6.81 -15.38
C TYR A 250 16.52 -7.39 -15.75
N CYS A 251 15.46 -6.97 -15.06
CA CYS A 251 14.07 -7.39 -15.32
C CYS A 251 13.42 -6.60 -16.46
N GLY A 252 14.12 -5.64 -17.07
CA GLY A 252 13.59 -4.80 -18.14
C GLY A 252 12.52 -3.81 -17.66
N LEU A 253 12.57 -3.42 -16.39
CA LEU A 253 11.66 -2.47 -15.76
C LEU A 253 12.22 -1.07 -15.85
N THR A 254 11.33 -0.09 -15.93
CA THR A 254 11.67 1.33 -15.99
C THR A 254 10.85 2.10 -14.97
N HIS A 255 11.41 3.19 -14.43
CA HIS A 255 10.66 4.06 -13.52
C HIS A 255 9.35 4.57 -14.14
N LEU A 256 9.36 4.95 -15.42
CA LEU A 256 8.16 5.34 -16.14
C LEU A 256 7.15 4.20 -16.28
N GLY A 257 7.60 2.99 -16.64
CA GLY A 257 6.72 1.83 -16.79
C GLY A 257 6.12 1.37 -15.46
N LEU A 258 6.89 1.45 -14.37
CA LEU A 258 6.45 1.16 -13.01
C LEU A 258 5.41 2.18 -12.52
N ILE A 259 5.65 3.48 -12.68
CA ILE A 259 4.69 4.50 -12.22
C ILE A 259 3.43 4.56 -13.08
N THR A 260 3.47 4.11 -14.33
CA THR A 260 2.27 3.97 -15.17
C THR A 260 1.54 2.64 -14.97
N GLY A 261 2.12 1.71 -14.22
CA GLY A 261 1.60 0.35 -14.03
C GLY A 261 1.74 -0.57 -15.24
N SER A 262 2.29 -0.09 -16.36
CA SER A 262 2.46 -0.90 -17.58
C SER A 262 3.48 -2.01 -17.39
N ASP A 263 4.53 -1.76 -16.61
CA ASP A 263 5.53 -2.78 -16.29
C ASP A 263 4.94 -3.84 -15.35
N THR A 264 4.16 -3.45 -14.33
CA THR A 264 3.53 -4.43 -13.43
C THR A 264 2.49 -5.29 -14.16
N GLU A 265 1.68 -4.72 -15.04
CA GLU A 265 0.73 -5.45 -15.88
C GLU A 265 1.44 -6.46 -16.81
N LYS A 266 2.56 -6.06 -17.42
CA LYS A 266 3.38 -6.92 -18.27
C LYS A 266 4.00 -8.09 -17.49
N LEU A 267 4.52 -7.81 -16.29
CA LEU A 267 5.06 -8.85 -15.41
C LEU A 267 3.96 -9.85 -15.04
N MET A 268 2.82 -9.36 -14.57
CA MET A 268 1.70 -10.19 -14.13
C MET A 268 1.15 -11.06 -15.27
N SER A 269 0.90 -10.48 -16.45
CA SER A 269 0.39 -11.22 -17.61
C SER A 269 1.34 -12.32 -18.11
N THR A 270 2.67 -12.16 -17.92
CA THR A 270 3.66 -13.17 -18.31
C THR A 270 3.67 -14.39 -17.38
N ILE A 271 3.34 -14.18 -16.10
CA ILE A 271 3.49 -15.17 -15.02
C ILE A 271 2.16 -15.84 -14.67
N ALA A 272 1.07 -15.08 -14.70
CA ALA A 272 -0.25 -15.49 -14.23
C ALA A 272 -0.83 -16.67 -15.03
N GLY A 273 -0.74 -16.66 -16.37
CA GLY A 273 -1.51 -17.62 -17.16
C GLY A 273 -3.00 -17.57 -16.78
N ASP A 274 -3.60 -18.72 -16.45
CA ASP A 274 -4.99 -18.86 -15.94
C ASP A 274 -5.07 -19.02 -14.40
N ASP A 275 -3.98 -18.76 -13.66
CA ASP A 275 -3.85 -19.06 -12.23
C ASP A 275 -3.94 -17.79 -11.37
N ASP A 276 -5.19 -17.33 -11.15
CA ASP A 276 -5.51 -16.13 -10.38
C ASP A 276 -5.04 -16.22 -8.91
N ASP A 277 -4.95 -17.43 -8.35
CA ASP A 277 -4.51 -17.65 -6.97
C ASP A 277 -3.06 -17.22 -6.77
N PHE A 278 -2.20 -17.38 -7.79
CA PHE A 278 -0.81 -16.95 -7.69
C PHE A 278 -0.66 -15.43 -7.64
N ILE A 279 -1.49 -14.69 -8.38
CA ILE A 279 -1.48 -13.21 -8.38
C ILE A 279 -1.73 -12.67 -6.97
N SER A 280 -2.60 -13.32 -6.20
CA SER A 280 -2.92 -12.92 -4.83
C SER A 280 -1.71 -12.95 -3.86
N SER A 281 -0.61 -13.61 -4.25
CA SER A 281 0.64 -13.67 -3.49
C SER A 281 1.45 -12.36 -3.52
N PHE A 282 1.07 -11.39 -4.36
CA PHE A 282 1.74 -10.09 -4.48
C PHE A 282 0.78 -8.92 -4.18
N PRO A 283 0.23 -8.83 -2.96
CA PRO A 283 -0.82 -7.86 -2.64
C PRO A 283 -0.35 -6.40 -2.73
N ASP A 284 0.95 -6.15 -2.53
CA ASP A 284 1.53 -4.81 -2.44
C ASP A 284 2.39 -4.46 -3.68
N ILE A 285 2.22 -5.19 -4.79
CA ILE A 285 3.02 -5.01 -6.00
C ILE A 285 2.99 -3.59 -6.54
N ASN A 286 1.79 -3.00 -6.63
CA ASN A 286 1.62 -1.64 -7.15
C ASN A 286 2.11 -0.58 -6.18
N LEU A 287 2.06 -0.87 -4.86
CA LEU A 287 2.68 -0.03 -3.85
C LEU A 287 4.20 -0.02 -4.04
N GLY A 288 4.81 -1.20 -4.15
CA GLY A 288 6.24 -1.38 -4.37
C GLY A 288 6.74 -0.75 -5.66
N ALA A 289 6.02 -0.94 -6.76
CA ALA A 289 6.33 -0.32 -8.06
C ALA A 289 6.32 1.22 -7.98
N SER A 290 5.33 1.79 -7.30
CA SER A 290 5.26 3.24 -7.09
C SER A 290 6.41 3.71 -6.18
N LEU A 291 6.75 2.95 -5.14
CA LEU A 291 7.80 3.29 -4.20
C LEU A 291 9.19 3.30 -4.84
N LEU A 292 9.49 2.40 -5.79
CA LEU A 292 10.77 2.40 -6.52
C LEU A 292 11.06 3.76 -7.17
N LEU A 293 10.06 4.35 -7.83
CA LEU A 293 10.18 5.71 -8.35
C LEU A 293 10.36 6.76 -7.23
N ILE A 294 9.56 6.67 -6.15
CA ILE A 294 9.63 7.65 -5.06
C ILE A 294 10.98 7.59 -4.34
N TRP A 295 11.60 6.43 -4.22
CA TRP A 295 12.98 6.29 -3.74
C TRP A 295 13.98 7.01 -4.63
N ALA A 296 13.84 6.90 -5.96
CA ALA A 296 14.63 7.68 -6.91
C ALA A 296 14.37 9.19 -6.82
N LYS A 297 13.17 9.61 -6.38
CA LYS A 297 12.84 11.02 -6.11
C LYS A 297 13.43 11.52 -4.80
N ILE A 298 13.46 10.68 -3.75
CA ILE A 298 14.03 10.99 -2.42
C ILE A 298 15.54 11.19 -2.55
N SER A 299 16.23 10.27 -3.24
CA SER A 299 17.68 10.31 -3.39
C SER A 299 18.10 10.30 -4.85
N HIS A 300 18.85 11.32 -5.24
CA HIS A 300 19.48 11.40 -6.56
C HIS A 300 20.53 10.28 -6.78
N GLU A 301 21.05 9.67 -5.71
CA GLU A 301 21.97 8.53 -5.82
C GLU A 301 21.24 7.27 -6.31
N VAL A 302 20.00 7.06 -5.84
CA VAL A 302 19.11 5.98 -6.33
C VAL A 302 18.78 6.20 -7.81
N ALA A 303 18.39 7.42 -8.18
CA ALA A 303 18.13 7.75 -9.59
C ALA A 303 19.35 7.50 -10.50
N LYS A 304 20.57 7.82 -10.01
CA LYS A 304 21.81 7.54 -10.74
C LYS A 304 22.09 6.05 -10.89
N ALA A 305 21.86 5.26 -9.84
CA ALA A 305 22.06 3.81 -9.85
C ALA A 305 21.13 3.10 -10.86
N ALA A 306 19.93 3.64 -11.05
CA ALA A 306 18.98 3.18 -12.05
C ALA A 306 19.37 3.48 -13.51
N HIS A 307 20.44 4.27 -13.73
CA HIS A 307 20.73 4.94 -15.01
C HIS A 307 19.52 5.71 -15.59
N ALA A 308 18.55 6.07 -14.74
CA ALA A 308 17.30 6.68 -15.13
C ALA A 308 17.40 8.20 -15.03
N SER A 309 16.94 8.89 -16.07
CA SER A 309 16.73 10.34 -15.99
C SER A 309 15.32 10.60 -15.51
N LEU A 310 15.15 10.77 -14.20
CA LEU A 310 13.85 11.14 -13.60
C LEU A 310 13.27 12.39 -14.27
N ARG A 311 14.13 13.28 -14.78
CA ARG A 311 13.71 14.43 -15.57
C ARG A 311 13.01 14.04 -16.86
N ASN A 312 13.56 13.08 -17.61
CA ASN A 312 12.95 12.61 -18.85
C ASN A 312 11.60 11.93 -18.57
N ASP A 313 11.51 11.18 -17.46
CA ASP A 313 10.25 10.54 -17.05
C ASP A 313 9.19 11.60 -16.71
N VAL A 314 9.57 12.65 -16.00
CA VAL A 314 8.68 13.80 -15.70
C VAL A 314 8.27 14.52 -16.97
N ASP A 315 9.19 14.79 -17.90
CA ASP A 315 8.91 15.48 -19.17
C ASP A 315 7.95 14.64 -20.06
N GLU A 316 8.11 13.31 -20.07
CA GLU A 316 7.21 12.37 -20.75
C GLU A 316 5.82 12.37 -20.10
N LEU A 317 5.73 12.34 -18.77
CA LEU A 317 4.45 12.43 -18.04
C LEU A 317 3.79 13.80 -18.22
N GLN A 318 4.54 14.89 -18.33
CA GLN A 318 3.99 16.22 -18.61
C GLN A 318 3.44 16.34 -20.04
N SER A 319 4.04 15.64 -21.00
CA SER A 319 3.62 15.68 -22.41
C SER A 319 2.53 14.69 -22.78
N ASN A 320 2.30 13.63 -21.99
CA ASN A 320 1.33 12.58 -22.28
C ASN A 320 0.23 12.48 -21.19
N PRO A 321 -1.01 12.92 -21.47
CA PRO A 321 -2.10 12.90 -20.49
C PRO A 321 -2.47 11.48 -20.03
N VAL A 322 -2.46 10.49 -20.92
CA VAL A 322 -2.82 9.10 -20.58
C VAL A 322 -1.84 8.51 -19.57
N LYS A 323 -0.53 8.63 -19.84
CA LYS A 323 0.51 8.15 -18.91
C LYS A 323 0.44 8.88 -17.58
N ARG A 324 0.13 10.17 -17.60
CA ARG A 324 -0.03 10.97 -16.38
C ARG A 324 -1.23 10.52 -15.54
N TRP A 325 -2.37 10.23 -16.17
CA TRP A 325 -3.54 9.69 -15.49
C TRP A 325 -3.31 8.31 -14.89
N GLN A 326 -2.55 7.45 -15.59
CA GLN A 326 -2.09 6.17 -15.05
C GLN A 326 -1.20 6.39 -13.81
N ALA A 327 -0.28 7.35 -13.88
CA ALA A 327 0.58 7.70 -12.75
C ALA A 327 -0.20 8.19 -11.51
N TYR A 328 -1.27 8.99 -11.70
CA TYR A 328 -2.16 9.34 -10.59
C TYR A 328 -2.75 8.10 -9.94
N GLY A 329 -3.23 7.17 -10.78
CA GLY A 329 -3.82 5.91 -10.33
C GLY A 329 -2.86 5.00 -9.57
N MET A 330 -1.57 4.99 -9.91
CA MET A 330 -0.55 4.22 -9.18
C MET A 330 -0.14 4.89 -7.87
N LEU A 331 -0.01 6.22 -7.85
CA LEU A 331 0.36 6.95 -6.64
C LEU A 331 -0.67 6.84 -5.51
N LYS A 332 -1.93 6.46 -5.82
CA LYS A 332 -2.94 6.18 -4.79
C LYS A 332 -2.44 5.17 -3.75
N TYR A 333 -1.68 4.15 -4.17
CA TYR A 333 -1.21 3.09 -3.27
C TYR A 333 -0.30 3.63 -2.16
N ILE A 334 0.55 4.63 -2.48
CA ILE A 334 1.38 5.30 -1.49
C ILE A 334 0.52 6.24 -0.63
N LEU A 335 -0.35 7.02 -1.26
CA LEU A 335 -1.15 8.05 -0.57
C LEU A 335 -2.19 7.46 0.38
N SER A 336 -2.72 6.27 0.08
CA SER A 336 -3.71 5.56 0.90
C SER A 336 -3.09 4.61 1.92
N SER A 337 -1.80 4.26 1.81
CA SER A 337 -1.17 3.31 2.71
C SER A 337 -0.94 3.95 4.08
N GLY A 338 -1.61 3.42 5.11
CA GLY A 338 -1.53 3.88 6.50
C GLY A 338 -0.18 3.65 7.17
N ASP A 339 0.54 2.61 6.73
CA ASP A 339 1.74 2.10 7.40
C ASP A 339 3.03 2.79 6.94
N LEU A 340 3.00 3.56 5.85
CA LEU A 340 4.15 4.32 5.36
C LEU A 340 4.39 5.59 6.18
N LEU A 341 5.67 5.92 6.36
CA LEU A 341 6.09 7.22 6.86
C LEU A 341 5.59 8.38 5.97
N TRP A 342 5.29 9.51 6.60
CA TRP A 342 4.81 10.72 5.93
C TRP A 342 5.78 11.27 4.88
N GLU A 343 7.08 10.94 4.98
CA GLU A 343 8.09 11.33 4.00
C GLU A 343 7.80 10.77 2.60
N PHE A 344 7.40 9.50 2.50
CA PHE A 344 7.00 8.89 1.22
C PHE A 344 5.80 9.61 0.61
N ARG A 345 4.79 9.89 1.43
CA ARG A 345 3.58 10.59 0.98
C ARG A 345 3.88 12.04 0.58
N ARG A 346 4.81 12.72 1.27
CA ARG A 346 5.29 14.06 0.91
C ARG A 346 5.92 14.06 -0.47
N HIS A 347 6.85 13.14 -0.73
CA HIS A 347 7.49 13.05 -2.04
C HIS A 347 6.54 12.59 -3.15
N ALA A 348 5.53 11.77 -2.85
CA ALA A 348 4.46 11.45 -3.79
C ALA A 348 3.65 12.70 -4.19
N ILE A 349 3.31 13.58 -3.24
CA ILE A 349 2.63 14.86 -3.54
C ILE A 349 3.53 15.80 -4.34
N GLU A 350 4.81 15.89 -3.98
CA GLU A 350 5.77 16.70 -4.76
C GLU A 350 5.88 16.20 -6.20
N PHE A 351 5.95 14.89 -6.40
CA PHE A 351 5.98 14.29 -7.72
C PHE A 351 4.68 14.56 -8.51
N LEU A 352 3.50 14.47 -7.87
CA LEU A 352 2.23 14.88 -8.49
C LEU A 352 2.26 16.35 -8.95
N LEU A 353 2.83 17.24 -8.15
CA LEU A 353 2.97 18.66 -8.48
C LEU A 353 3.95 18.90 -9.63
N ASP A 354 5.00 18.09 -9.72
CA ASP A 354 6.00 18.13 -10.80
C ASP A 354 5.39 17.68 -12.13
N ILE A 355 4.70 16.54 -12.18
CA ILE A 355 4.13 16.01 -13.44
C ILE A 355 2.91 16.81 -13.94
N THR A 356 2.30 17.63 -13.08
CA THR A 356 1.21 18.55 -13.44
C THR A 356 1.69 19.96 -13.78
N LYS A 357 2.99 20.23 -13.73
CA LYS A 357 3.54 21.56 -13.99
C LYS A 357 3.44 21.91 -15.48
N GLY A 358 2.87 23.08 -15.79
CA GLY A 358 2.76 23.57 -17.17
C GLY A 358 1.67 22.89 -18.01
N VAL A 359 0.89 21.99 -17.41
CA VAL A 359 -0.28 21.38 -18.05
C VAL A 359 -1.39 22.44 -18.14
N SER A 360 -1.76 22.82 -19.37
CA SER A 360 -2.90 23.70 -19.63
C SER A 360 -4.12 22.87 -20.02
N SER A 361 -5.32 23.31 -19.61
CA SER A 361 -6.59 22.66 -19.99
C SER A 361 -6.78 22.53 -21.50
N SER A 362 -6.07 23.35 -22.30
CA SER A 362 -6.07 23.32 -23.77
C SER A 362 -5.27 22.17 -24.40
N GLN A 363 -4.49 21.40 -23.64
CA GLN A 363 -3.84 20.18 -24.17
C GLN A 363 -4.83 19.01 -24.29
N CYS A 364 -5.96 19.07 -23.57
CA CYS A 364 -7.10 18.17 -23.70
C CYS A 364 -8.14 18.76 -24.66
N ASN A 365 -7.78 19.07 -25.90
CA ASN A 365 -8.78 19.45 -26.93
C ASN A 365 -9.60 18.21 -27.35
N ASP A 366 -10.63 17.92 -26.55
CA ASP A 366 -12.04 17.58 -26.80
C ASP A 366 -12.53 16.56 -27.85
N GLU A 367 -11.71 15.82 -28.63
CA GLU A 367 -12.29 14.76 -29.49
C GLU A 367 -11.57 13.40 -29.54
N GLN A 368 -10.39 13.21 -28.93
CA GLN A 368 -9.59 12.01 -29.28
C GLN A 368 -9.14 11.09 -28.13
N ILE A 369 -9.20 11.50 -26.86
CA ILE A 369 -8.70 10.66 -25.75
C ILE A 369 -9.80 10.44 -24.71
N ASP A 370 -10.32 9.21 -24.67
CA ASP A 370 -11.31 8.77 -23.70
C ASP A 370 -10.69 8.62 -22.29
N CYS A 371 -11.13 9.45 -21.34
CA CYS A 371 -10.68 9.45 -19.95
C CYS A 371 -11.49 8.48 -19.06
N SER A 372 -12.59 7.91 -19.57
CA SER A 372 -13.53 7.11 -18.78
C SER A 372 -12.86 5.88 -18.15
N HIS A 373 -11.96 5.22 -18.88
CA HIS A 373 -11.20 4.05 -18.40
C HIS A 373 -10.29 4.36 -17.19
N TYR A 374 -9.79 5.59 -17.08
CA TYR A 374 -8.88 5.99 -16.00
C TYR A 374 -9.60 6.63 -14.82
N THR A 375 -10.81 7.14 -15.05
CA THR A 375 -11.62 7.89 -14.08
C THR A 375 -11.77 7.18 -12.73
N PRO A 376 -12.05 5.86 -12.64
CA PRO A 376 -12.12 5.17 -11.34
C PRO A 376 -10.81 5.20 -10.55
N SER A 377 -9.67 5.06 -11.24
CA SER A 377 -8.36 5.07 -10.60
C SER A 377 -7.95 6.48 -10.15
N ILE A 378 -8.24 7.50 -10.98
CA ILE A 378 -8.04 8.91 -10.63
C ILE A 378 -8.92 9.29 -9.44
N TYR A 379 -10.18 8.88 -9.43
CA TYR A 379 -11.10 9.09 -8.31
C TYR A 379 -10.53 8.52 -7.01
N ALA A 380 -10.06 7.26 -7.01
CA ALA A 380 -9.44 6.64 -5.85
C ALA A 380 -8.17 7.38 -5.39
N ALA A 381 -7.34 7.86 -6.32
CA ALA A 381 -6.20 8.71 -5.99
C ALA A 381 -6.63 10.03 -5.33
N LEU A 382 -7.67 10.68 -5.85
CA LEU A 382 -8.21 11.92 -5.29
C LEU A 382 -8.85 11.70 -3.91
N GLN A 383 -9.47 10.54 -3.64
CA GLN A 383 -9.92 10.18 -2.30
C GLN A 383 -8.73 10.08 -1.32
N ALA A 384 -7.61 9.49 -1.73
CA ALA A 384 -6.41 9.46 -0.90
C ALA A 384 -5.85 10.88 -0.66
N VAL A 385 -5.87 11.73 -1.69
CA VAL A 385 -5.47 13.15 -1.59
C VAL A 385 -6.38 13.92 -0.63
N THR A 386 -7.71 13.73 -0.65
CA THR A 386 -8.61 14.43 0.29
C THR A 386 -8.39 13.98 1.73
N LEU A 387 -8.15 12.69 1.96
CA LEU A 387 -7.74 12.17 3.28
C LEU A 387 -6.44 12.83 3.75
N MET A 388 -5.45 12.96 2.86
CA MET A 388 -4.19 13.64 3.19
C MET A 388 -4.37 15.12 3.55
N ILE A 389 -5.28 15.84 2.88
CA ILE A 389 -5.59 17.24 3.24
C ILE A 389 -6.13 17.31 4.67
N MET A 390 -6.92 16.34 5.10
CA MET A 390 -7.50 16.31 6.44
C MET A 390 -6.50 15.89 7.52
N TYR A 391 -5.68 14.87 7.26
CA TYR A 391 -4.88 14.20 8.28
C TYR A 391 -3.38 14.49 8.26
N ALA A 392 -2.85 15.16 7.23
CA ALA A 392 -1.42 15.46 7.19
C ALA A 392 -0.98 16.30 8.40
N PRO A 393 0.18 16.00 9.00
CA PRO A 393 0.61 16.56 10.28
C PRO A 393 0.88 18.07 10.17
N ASP A 394 1.55 18.50 9.10
CA ASP A 394 1.94 19.89 8.89
C ASP A 394 1.05 20.63 7.90
N ALA A 395 0.86 21.93 8.15
CA ALA A 395 0.03 22.79 7.32
C ALA A 395 0.61 23.03 5.92
N ASP A 396 1.93 22.95 5.74
CA ASP A 396 2.57 23.09 4.43
C ASP A 396 2.21 21.91 3.52
N LEU A 397 2.30 20.68 4.03
CA LEU A 397 1.88 19.49 3.31
C LEU A 397 0.38 19.52 2.99
N ARG A 398 -0.49 19.94 3.92
CA ARG A 398 -1.93 20.12 3.63
C ARG A 398 -2.16 21.10 2.47
N LYS A 399 -1.45 22.23 2.44
CA LYS A 399 -1.53 23.23 1.36
C LYS A 399 -1.05 22.67 0.02
N LYS A 400 0.14 22.04 -0.01
CA LYS A 400 0.68 21.39 -1.22
C LYS A 400 -0.24 20.31 -1.76
N THR A 401 -0.83 19.52 -0.86
CA THR A 401 -1.80 18.47 -1.19
C THR A 401 -3.07 19.06 -1.80
N PHE A 402 -3.58 20.17 -1.25
CA PHE A 402 -4.71 20.89 -1.84
C PHE A 402 -4.37 21.49 -3.22
N GLU A 403 -3.15 22.00 -3.42
CA GLU A 403 -2.70 22.40 -4.76
C GLU A 403 -2.64 21.22 -5.74
N ALA A 404 -2.17 20.06 -5.30
CA ALA A 404 -2.15 18.84 -6.12
C ALA A 404 -3.57 18.41 -6.51
N LEU A 405 -4.53 18.44 -5.57
CA LEU A 405 -5.96 18.18 -5.83
C LEU A 405 -6.49 19.07 -6.97
N LYS A 406 -6.26 20.38 -6.88
CA LYS A 406 -6.71 21.34 -7.91
C LYS A 406 -6.10 21.07 -9.27
N LYS A 407 -4.80 20.75 -9.31
CA LYS A 407 -4.09 20.48 -10.56
C LYS A 407 -4.56 19.18 -11.23
N ILE A 408 -4.72 18.09 -10.46
CA ILE A 408 -5.22 16.81 -10.97
C ILE A 408 -6.63 17.00 -11.54
N LEU A 409 -7.52 17.68 -10.80
CA LEU A 409 -8.86 17.98 -11.29
C LEU A 409 -8.84 18.81 -12.58
N SER A 410 -7.95 19.80 -12.68
CA SER A 410 -7.85 20.65 -13.87
C SER A 410 -7.30 19.94 -15.10
N ASP A 411 -6.63 18.80 -14.92
CA ASP A 411 -6.08 17.95 -15.98
C ASP A 411 -7.12 16.98 -16.57
N MET A 412 -8.27 16.81 -15.91
CA MET A 412 -9.36 15.97 -16.41
C MET A 412 -10.27 16.77 -17.36
N PRO A 413 -10.83 16.12 -18.42
CA PRO A 413 -11.85 16.75 -19.24
C PRO A 413 -13.09 17.12 -18.40
N ALA A 414 -13.84 18.13 -18.85
CA ALA A 414 -14.93 18.72 -18.07
C ALA A 414 -16.01 17.73 -17.58
N PRO A 415 -16.52 16.77 -18.39
CA PRO A 415 -17.56 15.86 -17.93
C PRO A 415 -17.05 14.90 -16.85
N GLU A 416 -15.90 14.25 -17.05
CA GLU A 416 -15.31 13.33 -16.05
C GLU A 416 -14.88 14.08 -14.79
N ARG A 417 -14.30 15.28 -14.93
CA ARG A 417 -13.95 16.14 -13.79
C ARG A 417 -15.15 16.42 -12.91
N PHE A 418 -16.29 16.74 -13.52
CA PHE A 418 -17.50 17.03 -12.78
C PHE A 418 -18.06 15.77 -12.11
N ASP A 419 -18.06 14.63 -12.80
CA ASP A 419 -18.50 13.35 -12.26
C ASP A 419 -17.66 12.91 -11.06
N VAL A 420 -16.34 13.11 -11.13
CA VAL A 420 -15.40 12.88 -10.02
C VAL A 420 -15.65 13.82 -8.86
N LEU A 421 -15.79 15.13 -9.10
CA LEU A 421 -16.11 16.09 -8.04
C LEU A 421 -17.42 15.74 -7.34
N ARG A 422 -18.44 15.36 -8.11
CA ARG A 422 -19.72 14.91 -7.57
C ARG A 422 -19.54 13.68 -6.69
N ALA A 423 -18.80 12.67 -7.17
CA ALA A 423 -18.52 11.47 -6.39
C ALA A 423 -17.74 11.77 -5.10
N LEU A 424 -16.75 12.68 -5.15
CA LEU A 424 -15.98 13.10 -3.97
C LEU A 424 -16.87 13.80 -2.93
N VAL A 425 -17.78 14.67 -3.36
CA VAL A 425 -18.74 15.34 -2.46
C VAL A 425 -19.69 14.32 -1.84
N THR A 426 -20.30 13.46 -2.65
CA THR A 426 -21.27 12.45 -2.18
C THR A 426 -20.68 11.47 -1.18
N ASN A 427 -19.40 11.11 -1.31
CA ASN A 427 -18.75 10.14 -0.44
C ASN A 427 -17.94 10.79 0.70
N SER A 428 -17.98 12.12 0.86
CA SER A 428 -17.25 12.80 1.94
C SER A 428 -18.03 12.76 3.25
N GLN A 429 -17.38 12.30 4.31
CA GLN A 429 -17.95 12.24 5.67
C GLN A 429 -17.61 13.48 6.51
N SER A 430 -16.75 14.38 6.00
CA SER A 430 -16.31 15.59 6.71
C SER A 430 -17.02 16.82 6.16
N PRO A 431 -17.81 17.56 6.98
CA PRO A 431 -18.49 18.77 6.53
C PRO A 431 -17.54 19.83 5.95
N SER A 432 -16.36 20.02 6.57
CA SER A 432 -15.36 20.97 6.09
C SER A 432 -14.73 20.53 4.76
N MET A 433 -14.48 19.23 4.57
CA MET A 433 -13.98 18.72 3.29
C MET A 433 -15.06 18.83 2.20
N THR A 434 -16.31 18.52 2.52
CA THR A 434 -17.48 18.76 1.64
C THR A 434 -17.54 20.23 1.23
N ALA A 435 -17.33 21.17 2.16
CA ALA A 435 -17.32 22.60 1.85
C ALA A 435 -16.20 22.98 0.86
N ILE A 436 -14.99 22.46 1.05
CA ILE A 436 -13.86 22.67 0.14
C ILE A 436 -14.20 22.12 -1.26
N LEU A 437 -14.73 20.90 -1.35
CA LEU A 437 -15.09 20.26 -2.62
C LEU A 437 -16.21 21.01 -3.36
N LEU A 438 -17.23 21.50 -2.65
CA LEU A 438 -18.27 22.36 -3.23
C LEU A 438 -17.68 23.69 -3.76
N GLY A 439 -16.65 24.22 -3.09
CA GLY A 439 -15.87 25.34 -3.59
C GLY A 439 -15.23 25.03 -4.96
N LEU A 440 -14.62 23.85 -5.10
CA LEU A 440 -14.03 23.40 -6.37
C LEU A 440 -15.08 23.18 -7.47
N VAL A 441 -16.28 22.70 -7.12
CA VAL A 441 -17.41 22.62 -8.06
C VAL A 441 -17.76 24.02 -8.58
N LYS A 442 -17.86 25.02 -7.69
CA LYS A 442 -18.14 26.42 -8.06
C LYS A 442 -17.07 26.98 -9.01
N ASP A 443 -15.80 26.68 -8.75
CA ASP A 443 -14.69 27.13 -9.58
C ASP A 443 -14.70 26.45 -10.96
N SER A 444 -15.03 25.16 -11.02
CA SER A 444 -15.23 24.42 -12.28
C SER A 444 -16.36 25.03 -13.12
N MET A 445 -17.49 25.39 -12.51
CA MET A 445 -18.61 26.08 -13.18
C MET A 445 -18.21 27.47 -13.71
N SER A 446 -17.33 28.17 -13.00
CA SER A 446 -16.87 29.49 -13.42
C SER A 446 -15.99 29.40 -14.68
N ASN A 447 -15.19 28.36 -14.80
CA ASN A 447 -14.26 28.14 -15.90
C ASN A 447 -14.92 27.53 -17.16
N SER A 448 -15.96 26.71 -17.01
CA SER A 448 -16.70 26.09 -18.14
C SER A 448 -17.43 27.10 -19.03
N ARG A 449 -17.62 28.35 -18.58
CA ARG A 449 -18.17 29.48 -19.36
C ARG A 449 -17.42 29.78 -20.66
N LEU A 450 -16.20 29.26 -20.82
CA LEU A 450 -15.37 29.44 -22.01
C LEU A 450 -15.69 28.44 -23.13
N GLN A 451 -16.47 27.37 -22.87
CA GLN A 451 -16.84 26.34 -23.85
C GLN A 451 -18.38 26.08 -23.80
N ALA A 452 -19.09 26.32 -24.90
CA ALA A 452 -20.55 26.47 -24.92
C ALA A 452 -21.36 25.17 -24.75
N THR A 453 -20.75 24.00 -24.97
CA THR A 453 -21.42 22.69 -24.98
C THR A 453 -21.50 22.01 -23.61
N ASP A 454 -20.65 22.37 -22.65
CA ASP A 454 -20.55 21.73 -21.32
C ASP A 454 -21.46 22.35 -20.24
N CYS A 455 -22.18 23.41 -20.58
CA CYS A 455 -22.85 24.28 -19.60
C CYS A 455 -24.16 23.67 -19.05
N VAL A 456 -24.91 22.91 -19.86
CA VAL A 456 -26.27 22.45 -19.51
C VAL A 456 -26.28 21.27 -18.53
N THR A 457 -25.33 20.33 -18.65
CA THR A 457 -25.24 19.15 -17.76
C THR A 457 -24.69 19.51 -16.39
N VAL A 458 -23.78 20.49 -16.30
CA VAL A 458 -23.15 20.91 -15.04
C VAL A 458 -24.16 21.58 -14.09
N ASP A 459 -25.14 22.32 -14.63
CA ASP A 459 -26.10 23.11 -13.84
C ASP A 459 -27.13 22.23 -13.08
N THR A 460 -27.70 21.20 -13.71
CA THR A 460 -28.66 20.30 -13.06
C THR A 460 -28.01 19.48 -11.94
N HIS A 461 -26.73 19.12 -12.10
CA HIS A 461 -26.03 18.32 -11.11
C HIS A 461 -25.49 19.14 -9.94
N ALA A 462 -25.15 20.42 -10.14
CA ALA A 462 -24.82 21.33 -9.05
C ALA A 462 -25.99 21.47 -8.05
N ILE A 463 -27.23 21.51 -8.54
CA ILE A 463 -28.43 21.50 -7.69
C ILE A 463 -28.51 20.22 -6.86
N LYS A 464 -28.28 19.05 -7.46
CA LYS A 464 -28.34 17.77 -6.74
C LYS A 464 -27.31 17.73 -5.61
N LEU A 465 -26.13 18.32 -5.80
CA LEU A 465 -25.11 18.45 -4.76
C LEU A 465 -25.53 19.39 -3.63
N VAL A 466 -26.17 20.51 -3.96
CA VAL A 466 -26.77 21.41 -2.95
C VAL A 466 -27.87 20.66 -2.18
N GLU A 467 -28.76 19.95 -2.87
CA GLU A 467 -29.83 19.17 -2.25
C GLU A 467 -29.27 18.12 -1.28
N LEU A 468 -28.21 17.40 -1.67
CA LEU A 468 -27.59 16.37 -0.82
C LEU A 468 -27.10 16.91 0.53
N VAL A 469 -26.70 18.19 0.58
CA VAL A 469 -26.27 18.84 1.82
C VAL A 469 -27.43 19.48 2.59
N LEU A 470 -28.32 20.17 1.89
CA LEU A 470 -29.45 20.88 2.54
C LEU A 470 -30.62 19.97 2.91
N ARG A 471 -30.63 18.75 2.35
CA ARG A 471 -31.60 17.69 2.62
C ARG A 471 -30.87 16.34 2.60
N PRO A 472 -30.23 15.97 3.72
CA PRO A 472 -29.50 14.72 3.83
C PRO A 472 -30.34 13.48 3.47
N PRO A 473 -29.73 12.41 2.92
CA PRO A 473 -30.43 11.19 2.53
C PRO A 473 -31.18 10.49 3.69
N GLU A 474 -30.69 10.66 4.92
CA GLU A 474 -31.29 10.12 6.14
C GLU A 474 -32.64 10.80 6.48
N GLY A 475 -32.97 11.90 5.79
CA GLY A 475 -34.18 12.69 5.98
C GLY A 475 -34.04 13.80 7.01
N GLY A 476 -34.95 14.78 6.97
CA GLY A 476 -34.90 15.96 7.83
C GLY A 476 -33.93 17.05 7.33
N PRO A 477 -33.77 18.15 8.09
CA PRO A 477 -32.80 19.20 7.80
C PRO A 477 -31.37 18.79 8.24
N PRO A 478 -30.31 19.47 7.77
CA PRO A 478 -28.94 19.21 8.18
C PRO A 478 -28.73 19.42 9.69
N LEU A 479 -27.77 18.70 10.27
CA LEU A 479 -27.42 18.79 11.68
C LEU A 479 -26.56 20.03 11.94
N LEU A 480 -27.11 21.00 12.67
CA LEU A 480 -26.41 22.22 13.06
C LEU A 480 -26.07 22.19 14.56
N PRO A 481 -24.90 22.69 14.99
CA PRO A 481 -23.89 23.40 14.19
C PRO A 481 -22.88 22.50 13.45
N ASP A 482 -22.90 21.18 13.63
CA ASP A 482 -21.85 20.26 13.15
C ASP A 482 -21.62 20.31 11.63
N GLN A 483 -22.67 20.53 10.84
CA GLN A 483 -22.61 20.60 9.37
C GLN A 483 -22.51 22.03 8.83
N SER A 484 -22.22 23.03 9.67
CA SER A 484 -22.25 24.46 9.32
C SER A 484 -21.41 24.79 8.09
N ASP A 485 -20.19 24.28 7.99
CA ASP A 485 -19.28 24.52 6.86
C ASP A 485 -19.90 24.04 5.52
N ALA A 486 -20.41 22.81 5.51
CA ALA A 486 -21.02 22.22 4.32
C ALA A 486 -22.28 22.98 3.91
N VAL A 487 -23.15 23.30 4.88
CA VAL A 487 -24.40 24.05 4.65
C VAL A 487 -24.09 25.44 4.08
N LEU A 488 -23.14 26.15 4.66
CA LEU A 488 -22.72 27.47 4.18
C LEU A 488 -22.17 27.40 2.75
N ALA A 489 -21.33 26.39 2.44
CA ALA A 489 -20.79 26.19 1.10
C ALA A 489 -21.89 25.84 0.08
N ALA A 490 -22.84 24.97 0.44
CA ALA A 490 -23.98 24.61 -0.40
C ALA A 490 -24.88 25.81 -0.71
N LEU A 491 -25.20 26.63 0.30
CA LEU A 491 -25.95 27.87 0.10
C LEU A 491 -25.20 28.85 -0.80
N ASN A 492 -23.88 28.97 -0.64
CA ASN A 492 -23.06 29.81 -1.51
C ASN A 492 -22.99 29.30 -2.96
N LEU A 493 -22.92 27.98 -3.16
CA LEU A 493 -22.99 27.37 -4.49
C LEU A 493 -24.35 27.61 -5.14
N TYR A 494 -25.44 27.45 -4.39
CA TYR A 494 -26.79 27.73 -4.88
C TYR A 494 -26.97 29.22 -5.24
N ARG A 495 -26.53 30.13 -4.36
CA ARG A 495 -26.52 31.57 -4.62
C ARG A 495 -25.73 31.89 -5.89
N PHE A 496 -24.56 31.27 -6.06
CA PHE A 496 -23.75 31.42 -7.26
C PHE A 496 -24.52 30.96 -8.49
N ALA A 497 -25.11 29.76 -8.49
CA ALA A 497 -25.89 29.24 -9.61
C ALA A 497 -27.05 30.18 -10.01
N LEU A 498 -27.84 30.65 -9.04
CA LEU A 498 -28.95 31.60 -9.28
C LEU A 498 -28.48 32.90 -9.95
N LEU A 499 -27.37 33.46 -9.49
CA LEU A 499 -26.79 34.69 -10.04
C LEU A 499 -26.09 34.47 -11.38
N PHE A 500 -25.43 33.32 -11.52
CA PHE A 500 -24.69 32.93 -12.71
C PHE A 500 -25.63 32.74 -13.89
N GLU A 501 -26.74 32.01 -13.71
CA GLU A 501 -27.74 31.79 -14.74
C GLU A 501 -28.51 33.09 -15.09
N SER A 502 -28.78 33.94 -14.09
CA SER A 502 -29.42 35.24 -14.30
C SER A 502 -28.65 36.15 -15.26
N ARG A 503 -27.32 35.99 -15.35
CA ARG A 503 -26.45 36.71 -16.29
C ARG A 503 -26.37 36.07 -17.68
N GLY A 504 -26.77 34.80 -17.83
CA GLY A 504 -26.71 34.02 -19.08
C GLY A 504 -27.90 34.23 -20.03
N LYS A 505 -29.02 34.80 -19.53
CA LYS A 505 -30.26 35.04 -20.31
C LYS A 505 -30.09 35.85 -21.60
N GLU A 506 -28.97 36.55 -21.80
CA GLU A 506 -28.74 37.35 -23.01
C GLU A 506 -28.12 36.57 -24.18
N ARG A 507 -27.65 35.31 -24.01
CA ARG A 507 -26.85 34.62 -25.07
C ARG A 507 -27.20 33.16 -25.43
N SER A 508 -28.05 32.44 -24.72
CA SER A 508 -28.51 31.10 -25.15
C SER A 508 -30.02 30.91 -24.95
N LYS A 509 -30.70 30.43 -26.00
CA LYS A 509 -32.16 30.21 -26.05
C LYS A 509 -32.63 28.89 -25.42
N GLU A 510 -31.71 28.05 -24.98
CA GLU A 510 -32.03 26.82 -24.24
C GLU A 510 -31.98 27.15 -22.75
N GLY A 511 -33.16 27.14 -22.12
CA GLY A 511 -33.31 27.47 -20.71
C GLY A 511 -32.57 26.46 -19.84
N PHE A 512 -31.68 26.97 -18.99
CA PHE A 512 -31.02 26.17 -17.97
C PHE A 512 -32.05 25.75 -16.90
N GLU A 513 -31.85 24.57 -16.31
CA GLU A 513 -32.88 23.91 -15.48
C GLU A 513 -33.02 24.55 -14.08
N VAL A 514 -31.99 25.28 -13.62
CA VAL A 514 -31.90 25.81 -12.25
C VAL A 514 -32.94 26.90 -11.98
N LEU A 515 -33.14 27.87 -12.88
CA LEU A 515 -34.20 28.89 -12.77
C LEU A 515 -35.58 28.37 -13.22
N SER A 516 -35.76 27.08 -13.49
CA SER A 516 -37.10 26.57 -13.79
C SER A 516 -38.02 26.76 -12.59
N LYS A 517 -39.27 27.21 -12.84
CA LYS A 517 -40.25 27.46 -11.78
C LYS A 517 -40.41 26.26 -10.84
N LYS A 518 -40.39 25.04 -11.40
CA LYS A 518 -40.46 23.78 -10.63
C LYS A 518 -39.29 23.63 -9.67
N ASN A 519 -38.05 23.85 -10.11
CA ASN A 519 -36.86 23.70 -9.27
C ASN A 519 -36.76 24.80 -8.22
N LEU A 520 -37.12 26.04 -8.58
CA LEU A 520 -37.20 27.15 -7.62
C LEU A 520 -38.25 26.91 -6.52
N GLU A 521 -39.46 26.47 -6.90
CA GLU A 521 -40.50 26.12 -5.93
C GLU A 521 -40.09 24.94 -5.04
N LYS A 522 -39.44 23.92 -5.61
CA LYS A 522 -38.90 22.78 -4.86
C LYS A 522 -37.85 23.25 -3.85
N ALA A 523 -36.82 23.97 -4.29
CA ALA A 523 -35.76 24.47 -3.42
C ALA A 523 -36.29 25.35 -2.30
N TYR A 524 -37.24 26.25 -2.60
CA TYR A 524 -37.86 27.12 -1.62
C TYR A 524 -38.59 26.35 -0.52
N LYS A 525 -39.47 25.42 -0.91
CA LYS A 525 -40.33 24.67 0.02
C LYS A 525 -39.59 23.56 0.76
N GLU A 526 -38.69 22.85 0.08
CA GLU A 526 -38.08 21.63 0.60
C GLU A 526 -36.71 21.87 1.26
N TRP A 527 -35.99 22.96 0.93
CA TRP A 527 -34.66 23.24 1.48
C TRP A 527 -34.62 24.54 2.30
N LEU A 528 -35.00 25.67 1.68
CA LEU A 528 -34.74 26.99 2.26
C LEU A 528 -35.65 27.31 3.46
N LEU A 529 -36.96 27.03 3.37
CA LEU A 529 -37.90 27.28 4.47
C LEU A 529 -37.67 26.37 5.69
N PRO A 530 -37.46 25.05 5.52
CA PRO A 530 -37.08 24.18 6.63
C PRO A 530 -35.77 24.63 7.30
N LEU A 531 -34.74 24.96 6.50
CA LEU A 531 -33.46 25.43 7.02
C LEU A 531 -33.60 26.77 7.77
N ARG A 532 -34.44 27.69 7.30
CA ARG A 532 -34.69 28.97 7.98
C ARG A 532 -35.28 28.73 9.36
N THR A 533 -36.26 27.83 9.45
CA THR A 533 -36.87 27.45 10.72
C THR A 533 -35.82 26.87 11.66
N LEU A 534 -35.00 25.94 11.18
CA LEU A 534 -33.93 25.32 11.97
C LEU A 534 -32.94 26.37 12.49
N VAL A 535 -32.37 27.20 11.60
CA VAL A 535 -31.36 28.21 11.96
C VAL A 535 -31.90 29.21 12.98
N SER A 536 -33.12 29.72 12.77
CA SER A 536 -33.74 30.65 13.72
C SER A 536 -34.05 30.01 15.07
N CYS A 537 -34.48 28.74 15.10
CA CYS A 537 -34.67 27.98 16.34
C CYS A 537 -33.35 27.78 17.08
N SER A 538 -32.30 27.31 16.39
CA SER A 538 -30.98 27.09 16.98
C SER A 538 -30.37 28.38 17.54
N ILE A 539 -30.46 29.50 16.82
CA ILE A 539 -29.99 30.81 17.34
C ILE A 539 -30.81 31.21 18.57
N ALA A 540 -32.14 31.08 18.55
CA ALA A 540 -32.99 31.47 19.66
C ALA A 540 -32.81 30.59 20.91
N GLU A 541 -32.48 29.30 20.75
CA GLU A 541 -32.15 28.39 21.86
C GLU A 541 -30.83 28.79 22.52
N ASN A 542 -29.78 29.03 21.73
CA ASN A 542 -28.46 29.42 22.24
C ASN A 542 -28.45 30.82 22.88
N LEU A 543 -29.34 31.73 22.47
CA LEU A 543 -29.50 33.05 23.10
C LEU A 543 -30.29 33.02 24.42
N LYS A 544 -31.01 31.94 24.73
CA LYS A 544 -31.79 31.80 25.98
C LYS A 544 -31.00 31.21 27.14
N GLU A 545 -29.87 30.54 26.86
CA GLU A 545 -28.98 30.00 27.89
C GLU A 545 -28.11 31.12 28.50
N ASP A 546 -28.73 31.94 29.35
CA ASP A 546 -28.15 33.11 30.04
C ASP A 546 -27.23 32.73 31.23
N HIS A 547 -26.37 31.73 31.03
CA HIS A 547 -25.43 31.25 32.05
C HIS A 547 -23.99 31.29 31.55
N GLY A 548 -23.47 32.46 31.16
CA GLY A 548 -22.03 32.78 31.22
C GLY A 548 -21.00 31.82 30.60
N TYR A 549 -21.39 30.93 29.69
CA TYR A 549 -20.50 29.95 29.06
C TYR A 549 -20.19 30.39 27.61
N GLU A 550 -18.91 30.64 27.31
CA GLU A 550 -18.37 30.97 25.96
C GLU A 550 -18.90 30.10 24.79
N PRO A 551 -19.18 28.78 24.93
CA PRO A 551 -19.66 27.92 23.85
C PRO A 551 -20.98 28.32 23.17
N ALA A 552 -21.89 28.99 23.88
CA ALA A 552 -23.17 29.43 23.31
C ALA A 552 -22.98 30.58 22.31
N LEU A 553 -22.01 31.46 22.57
CA LEU A 553 -21.65 32.57 21.70
C LEU A 553 -20.95 32.09 20.43
N ASP A 554 -20.08 31.07 20.55
CA ASP A 554 -19.38 30.46 19.42
C ASP A 554 -20.36 29.81 18.43
N THR A 555 -21.39 29.13 18.94
CA THR A 555 -22.43 28.52 18.10
C THR A 555 -23.22 29.57 17.32
N VAL A 556 -23.62 30.67 17.97
CA VAL A 556 -24.30 31.79 17.27
C VAL A 556 -23.39 32.42 16.21
N CYS A 557 -22.08 32.57 16.50
CA CYS A 557 -21.12 33.07 15.54
C CYS A 557 -20.98 32.17 14.29
N LEU A 558 -21.07 30.84 14.46
CA LEU A 558 -21.06 29.88 13.35
C LEU A 558 -22.33 29.92 12.50
N LEU A 559 -23.49 30.19 13.11
CA LEU A 559 -24.78 30.19 12.42
C LEU A 559 -25.09 31.52 11.71
N ASN A 560 -24.56 32.65 12.17
CA ASN A 560 -24.81 33.97 11.57
C ASN A 560 -24.47 34.03 10.06
N PRO A 561 -23.33 33.52 9.56
CA PRO A 561 -23.05 33.46 8.13
C PRO A 561 -24.08 32.64 7.34
N ILE A 562 -24.57 31.54 7.91
CA ILE A 562 -25.58 30.68 7.28
C ILE A 562 -26.88 31.46 7.14
N GLU A 563 -27.34 32.10 8.21
CA GLU A 563 -28.56 32.90 8.21
C GLU A 563 -28.52 33.98 7.12
N LEU A 564 -27.43 34.75 7.04
CA LEU A 564 -27.26 35.82 6.05
C LEU A 564 -27.32 35.31 4.60
N VAL A 565 -26.61 34.22 4.29
CA VAL A 565 -26.61 33.66 2.92
C VAL A 565 -27.96 33.01 2.60
N LEU A 566 -28.59 32.35 3.57
CA LEU A 566 -29.91 31.74 3.43
C LEU A 566 -30.99 32.76 3.07
N TYR A 567 -31.09 33.87 3.82
CA TYR A 567 -32.04 34.93 3.50
C TYR A 567 -31.80 35.53 2.12
N ARG A 568 -30.53 35.69 1.71
CA ARG A 568 -30.22 36.15 0.36
C ARG A 568 -30.66 35.15 -0.72
N CYS A 569 -30.52 33.85 -0.49
CA CYS A 569 -31.02 32.83 -1.41
C CYS A 569 -32.55 32.87 -1.51
N ILE A 570 -33.24 33.03 -0.37
CA ILE A 570 -34.71 33.18 -0.32
C ILE A 570 -35.17 34.39 -1.13
N GLU A 571 -34.56 35.55 -0.91
CA GLU A 571 -34.87 36.79 -1.63
C GLU A 571 -34.71 36.60 -3.15
N LEU A 572 -33.59 36.02 -3.60
CA LEU A 572 -33.34 35.76 -5.01
C LEU A 572 -34.36 34.79 -5.63
N VAL A 573 -34.78 33.76 -4.90
CA VAL A 573 -35.80 32.81 -5.38
C VAL A 573 -37.16 33.47 -5.48
N GLU A 574 -37.56 34.25 -4.46
CA GLU A 574 -38.83 34.99 -4.45
C GLU A 574 -38.91 36.04 -5.56
N GLU A 575 -37.81 36.74 -5.85
CA GLU A 575 -37.73 37.67 -7.00
C GLU A 575 -37.95 36.98 -8.34
N LYS A 576 -37.54 35.72 -8.50
CA LYS A 576 -37.65 34.97 -9.76
C LYS A 576 -38.98 34.24 -9.92
N LEU A 577 -39.70 34.00 -8.82
CA LEU A 577 -41.03 33.37 -8.79
C LEU A 577 -42.18 34.37 -8.95
N LYS A 578 -41.90 35.67 -8.76
CA LYS A 578 -42.79 36.78 -9.14
C LYS A 578 -42.80 36.99 -10.64
#